data_AF-A0A0R2S9X7-F1
#
_entry.id   AF-A0A0R2S9X7-F1
#
_cell.length_a   1.000
_cell.length_b   1.000
_cell.length_c   1.000
_cell.angle_alpha   90.00
_cell.angle_beta   90.00
_cell.angle_gamma   90.00
#
_symmetry.space_group_name_H-M   'P 1'
#
loop_
_entity.id
_entity.type
_entity.pdbx_description
1 polymer ?
#
loop_
_entity_poly.entity_id
_entity_poly.type
_entity_poly.pdbx_seq_one_letter_code
_entity_poly.pdbx_strand_id
1 'polypeptide(L)' 'MGYWLSSANVQTLGKIIVVERGGQRLQDELLTLARNEAADLGGDTVVPESLMANGAQVFGVFKCGG' A
#
# COMPACT_ATOMS: atom_id res chain seq x y z
N MET A 1 -6.85 -23.02 -3.98
CA MET A 1 -6.63 -23.26 -2.54
C MET A 1 -5.27 -22.65 -2.20
N GLY A 2 -5.24 -21.40 -1.73
CA GLY A 2 -3.99 -20.64 -1.51
C GLY A 2 -3.65 -20.53 -0.03
N TYR A 3 -2.36 -20.45 0.31
CA TYR A 3 -1.86 -20.40 1.69
C TYR A 3 -0.97 -19.18 1.95
N TRP A 4 -0.93 -18.75 3.21
CA TRP A 4 -0.22 -17.59 3.75
C TRP A 4 1.30 -17.83 3.80
N LEU A 5 2.10 -16.88 3.29
CA LEU A 5 3.58 -17.03 3.23
C LEU A 5 4.32 -16.28 4.36
N SER A 6 3.95 -15.04 4.69
CA SER A 6 4.47 -14.27 5.85
C SER A 6 4.04 -12.80 5.73
N SER A 7 3.85 -12.10 6.85
CA SER A 7 3.58 -10.65 6.87
C SER A 7 4.89 -9.87 6.91
N ALA A 8 5.14 -9.04 5.91
CA ALA A 8 6.19 -8.02 5.96
C ALA A 8 5.55 -6.70 6.40
N ASN A 9 6.03 -6.13 7.51
CA ASN A 9 5.65 -4.78 7.96
C ASN A 9 6.56 -3.78 7.24
N VAL A 10 6.06 -3.09 6.22
CA VAL A 10 6.74 -1.95 5.62
C VAL A 10 6.19 -0.66 6.23
N GLN A 11 7.04 0.05 6.97
CA GLN A 11 6.77 1.40 7.47
C GLN A 11 7.66 2.39 6.71
N THR A 12 7.12 3.05 5.69
CA THR A 12 7.75 4.25 5.12
C THR A 12 7.23 5.49 5.86
N LEU A 13 8.05 6.00 6.79
CA LEU A 13 7.85 7.27 7.49
C LEU A 13 8.08 8.43 6.53
N GLY A 14 7.01 8.90 5.89
CA GLY A 14 6.98 10.15 5.13
C GLY A 14 5.70 10.92 5.43
N LYS A 15 5.76 11.87 6.36
CA LYS A 15 4.64 12.75 6.74
C LYS A 15 4.23 13.62 5.54
N ILE A 16 3.08 13.35 4.92
CA ILE A 16 2.54 14.16 3.81
C ILE A 16 1.20 14.77 4.24
N ILE A 17 1.19 16.03 4.67
CA ILE A 17 -0.04 16.74 5.07
C ILE A 17 -0.90 16.98 3.80
N VAL A 18 -2.03 16.27 3.64
CA VAL A 18 -2.91 16.42 2.45
C VAL A 18 -4.21 17.14 2.75
N VAL A 19 -4.41 18.23 2.01
CA VAL A 19 -5.58 19.10 1.94
C VAL A 19 -6.59 18.54 0.92
N GLU A 20 -7.88 18.60 1.26
CA GLU A 20 -9.05 17.91 0.70
C GLU A 20 -9.40 18.14 -0.80
N ARG A 21 -8.53 18.77 -1.60
CA ARG A 21 -8.67 18.83 -3.07
C ARG A 21 -7.67 17.95 -3.84
N GLY A 22 -6.69 17.35 -3.15
CA GLY A 22 -5.68 16.45 -3.73
C GLY A 22 -5.87 14.97 -3.41
N GLY A 23 -6.95 14.59 -2.71
CA GLY A 23 -7.13 13.24 -2.16
C GLY A 23 -7.10 12.12 -3.20
N GLN A 24 -7.75 12.30 -4.35
CA GLN A 24 -7.77 11.29 -5.42
C GLN A 24 -6.38 11.10 -6.06
N ARG A 25 -5.68 12.21 -6.34
CA ARG A 25 -4.34 12.16 -6.93
C ARG A 25 -3.31 11.58 -5.97
N LEU A 26 -3.41 11.93 -4.69
CA LEU A 26 -2.60 11.31 -3.64
C LEU A 26 -2.90 9.82 -3.50
N GLN A 27 -4.19 9.43 -3.55
CA GLN A 27 -4.61 8.03 -3.49
C GLN A 27 -3.93 7.20 -4.59
N ASP A 28 -3.87 7.72 -5.81
CA ASP A 28 -3.23 7.06 -6.95
C ASP A 28 -1.70 6.97 -6.79
N GLU A 29 -1.07 8.02 -6.26
CA GLU A 29 0.37 8.04 -5.95
C GLU A 29 0.73 7.03 -4.86
N LEU A 30 -0.06 6.99 -3.77
CA LEU A 30 0.09 6.01 -2.69
C LEU A 30 -0.10 4.58 -3.19
N LEU A 31 -1.12 4.35 -4.03
CA LEU A 31 -1.34 3.04 -4.65
C LEU A 31 -0.18 2.62 -5.55
N THR A 32 0.38 3.55 -6.32
CA THR A 32 1.54 3.30 -7.18
C THR A 32 2.77 2.92 -6.35
N LEU A 33 3.04 3.66 -5.27
CA LEU A 33 4.13 3.35 -4.34
C LEU A 33 3.94 1.97 -3.69
N ALA A 34 2.73 1.66 -3.24
CA ALA A 34 2.42 0.37 -2.63
C ALA A 34 2.67 -0.80 -3.60
N ARG A 35 2.35 -0.64 -4.89
CA ARG A 35 2.61 -1.68 -5.91
C ARG A 35 4.09 -1.89 -6.19
N ASN A 36 4.89 -0.81 -6.20
CA ASN A 36 6.34 -0.92 -6.36
C ASN A 36 6.96 -1.69 -5.20
N GLU A 37 6.60 -1.32 -3.97
CA GLU A 37 7.04 -2.02 -2.76
C GLU A 37 6.57 -3.49 -2.76
N ALA A 38 5.32 -3.74 -3.18
CA ALA A 38 4.80 -5.10 -3.28
C ALA A 38 5.62 -5.98 -4.24
N ALA A 39 6.07 -5.41 -5.37
CA ALA A 39 6.91 -6.12 -6.31
C ALA A 39 8.29 -6.46 -5.70
N ASP A 40 8.88 -5.52 -4.96
CA ASP A 40 10.15 -5.75 -4.23
C ASP A 40 10.01 -6.82 -3.14
N LEU A 41 8.82 -6.93 -2.53
CA LEU A 41 8.45 -7.98 -1.57
C LEU A 41 8.03 -9.31 -2.22
N GLY A 42 7.96 -9.39 -3.55
CA GLY A 42 7.55 -10.59 -4.29
C GLY A 42 6.04 -10.88 -4.26
N GLY A 43 5.22 -9.93 -3.81
CA GLY A 43 3.76 -9.92 -3.92
C GLY A 43 3.29 -9.42 -5.29
N ASP A 44 2.04 -9.73 -5.62
CA ASP A 44 1.38 -9.34 -6.88
C ASP A 44 0.08 -8.54 -6.66
N THR A 45 -0.36 -8.43 -5.40
CA THR A 45 -1.65 -7.88 -5.03
C THR A 45 -1.46 -6.91 -3.85
N VAL A 46 -2.08 -5.73 -3.94
CA VAL A 46 -2.11 -4.73 -2.85
C VAL A 46 -3.55 -4.39 -2.49
N VAL A 47 -3.85 -4.28 -1.20
CA VAL A 47 -5.19 -3.96 -0.69
C VAL A 47 -5.09 -2.87 0.38
N PRO A 48 -5.90 -1.80 0.32
CA PRO A 48 -5.92 -0.79 1.37
C PRO A 48 -6.50 -1.37 2.67
N GLU A 49 -5.78 -1.21 3.79
CA GLU A 49 -6.20 -1.69 5.12
C GLU A 49 -6.62 -0.56 6.06
N SER A 50 -6.25 0.68 5.73
CA SER A 50 -6.65 1.87 6.50
C SER A 50 -7.33 2.90 5.61
N LEU A 51 -8.06 3.82 6.24
CA LEU A 51 -8.38 5.09 5.60
C LEU A 51 -7.08 5.88 5.38
N MET A 52 -7.05 6.70 4.34
CA MET A 52 -5.99 7.68 4.16
C MET A 52 -6.07 8.72 5.27
N ALA A 53 -4.99 8.93 6.00
CA ALA A 53 -4.88 9.95 7.03
C ALA A 53 -3.51 10.60 6.95
N ASN A 54 -3.48 11.94 6.95
CA ASN A 54 -2.22 12.71 6.87
C ASN A 54 -1.29 12.23 5.75
N GLY A 55 -1.89 11.96 4.59
CA GLY A 55 -1.22 11.49 3.37
C GLY A 55 -0.44 10.19 3.48
N ALA A 56 -0.79 9.38 4.47
CA ALA A 56 -0.34 8.00 4.60
C ALA A 56 -1.54 7.06 4.56
N GLN A 57 -1.29 5.83 4.10
CA GLN A 57 -2.25 4.74 4.13
C GLN A 57 -1.52 3.41 4.27
N VAL A 58 -2.12 2.50 5.02
CA VAL A 58 -1.61 1.13 5.15
C VAL A 58 -2.15 0.28 4.01
N PHE A 59 -1.26 -0.47 3.37
CA PHE A 59 -1.59 -1.45 2.35
C PHE A 59 -1.11 -2.82 2.78
N GLY A 60 -1.98 -3.82 2.70
CA GLY A 60 -1.62 -5.23 2.76
C GLY A 60 -1.08 -5.68 1.41
N VAL A 61 0.01 -6.46 1.42
CA VAL A 61 0.64 -7.04 0.24
C VAL A 61 0.41 -8.56 0.24
N PHE A 62 -0.05 -9.10 -0.88
CA PHE A 62 -0.34 -10.52 -1.06
C PHE A 62 0.30 -11.03 -2.34
N LYS A 63 0.55 -12.34 -2.38
CA LYS A 63 0.91 -13.08 -3.60
C LYS A 63 -0.24 -14.02 -3.93
N CYS A 64 -1.11 -13.59 -4.85
CA CYS A 64 -2.25 -14.31 -5.38
C CYS A 64 -1.84 -14.97 -6.70
N GLY A 65 -0.87 -15.88 -6.64
CA GLY A 65 -0.27 -16.46 -7.84
C GLY A 65 0.60 -17.65 -7.50
N GLY A 66 -0.07 -18.79 -7.31
CA GLY A 66 0.50 -20.14 -7.25
C GLY A 66 -0.46 -21.10 -7.92
#